data_AF-A0A2N9NLR5-F1
#
_entry.id   AF-A0A2N9NLR5-F1
#
_cell.length_a   1.000
_cell.length_b   1.000
_cell.length_c   1.000
_cell.angle_alpha   90.00
_cell.angle_beta   90.00
_cell.angle_gamma   90.00
#
_symmetry.space_group_name_H-M   'P 1'
#
loop_
_entity.id
_entity.type
_entity.pdbx_description
1 polymer ?
#
loop_
_entity_poly.entity_id
_entity_poly.type
_entity_poly.pdbx_seq_one_letter_code
_entity_poly.pdbx_strand_id
1 'polypeptide(L)'
;MKNPKSKTRLGVAFFLASLLAALTANAQPYTIDWYKVAGGGGTSTSAVFAVSGTIGQHDAGGPMKGGTFSLTGGFWALYALQTPGAPSLTIYLTSTNTVVVSWPSPSPGFVLQQNTDLSTTNWAPPLKPLTTTASFGSSL
;
A
#
# COMPACT_ATOMS: atom_id res chain seq x y z
N MET A 1 46.46 -51.16 39.92
CA MET A 1 46.83 -50.93 38.51
C MET A 1 45.59 -50.40 37.77
N LYS A 2 45.52 -49.09 37.50
CA LYS A 2 44.30 -48.42 36.97
C LYS A 2 44.16 -48.72 35.47
N ASN A 3 43.09 -49.43 35.07
CA ASN A 3 42.90 -49.84 33.67
C ASN A 3 42.69 -48.61 32.75
N PRO A 4 43.63 -48.30 31.83
CA PRO A 4 43.58 -47.10 31.01
C PRO A 4 42.36 -47.05 30.07
N LYS A 5 41.80 -48.22 29.71
CA LYS A 5 40.60 -48.33 28.86
C LYS A 5 39.34 -47.74 29.49
N SER A 6 39.29 -47.61 30.83
CA SER A 6 38.14 -47.04 31.54
C SER A 6 37.99 -45.53 31.34
N LYS A 7 39.11 -44.80 31.24
CA LYS A 7 39.13 -43.34 31.03
C LYS A 7 38.67 -42.97 29.61
N THR A 8 39.10 -43.74 28.61
CA THR A 8 38.70 -43.55 27.21
C THR A 8 37.22 -43.82 26.99
N ARG A 9 36.66 -44.87 27.62
CA ARG A 9 35.22 -45.18 27.54
C ARG A 9 34.35 -44.10 28.17
N LEU A 10 34.77 -43.54 29.30
CA LEU A 10 34.06 -42.46 29.96
C LEU A 10 34.08 -41.18 29.12
N GLY A 11 35.22 -40.87 28.48
CA GLY A 11 35.34 -39.72 27.57
C GLY A 11 34.45 -39.85 26.33
N VAL A 12 34.41 -41.03 25.70
CA VAL A 12 33.54 -41.29 24.54
C VAL A 12 32.06 -41.19 24.91
N ALA A 13 31.67 -41.73 26.07
CA ALA A 13 30.29 -41.66 26.55
C ALA A 13 29.86 -40.19 26.81
N PHE A 14 30.74 -39.37 27.38
CA PHE A 14 30.47 -37.95 27.63
C PHE A 14 30.34 -37.16 26.32
N PHE A 15 31.20 -37.45 25.34
CA PHE A 15 31.14 -36.84 24.02
C PHE A 15 29.84 -37.19 23.29
N LEU A 16 29.45 -38.47 23.30
CA LEU A 16 28.19 -38.91 22.70
C LEU A 16 26.98 -38.27 23.38
N ALA A 17 26.97 -38.21 24.72
CA ALA A 17 25.91 -37.55 25.48
C ALA A 17 25.80 -36.05 25.14
N SER A 18 26.92 -35.36 24.95
CA SER A 18 26.93 -33.96 24.54
C SER A 18 26.39 -33.75 23.12
N LEU A 19 26.68 -34.68 22.20
CA LEU A 19 26.20 -34.64 20.83
C LEU A 19 24.69 -34.90 20.76
N LEU A 20 24.20 -35.85 21.57
CA LEU A 20 22.76 -36.13 21.71
C LEU A 20 22.00 -34.96 22.34
N ALA A 21 22.59 -34.26 23.31
CA ALA A 21 21.98 -33.06 23.89
C ALA A 21 21.85 -31.93 22.85
N ALA A 22 22.86 -31.75 21.99
CA ALA A 22 22.82 -30.75 20.91
C ALA A 22 21.73 -31.03 19.87
N LEU A 23 21.38 -32.30 19.61
CA LEU A 23 20.29 -32.69 18.70
C LEU A 23 18.89 -32.31 19.22
N THR A 24 18.75 -32.04 20.52
CA THR A 24 17.48 -31.62 21.16
C THR A 24 17.37 -30.10 21.33
N ALA A 25 18.38 -29.34 20.89
CA ALA A 25 18.36 -27.89 20.94
C ALA A 25 17.38 -27.35 19.88
N ASN A 26 16.16 -27.05 20.33
CA ASN A 26 15.16 -26.39 19.50
C ASN A 26 15.46 -24.88 19.44
N ALA A 27 15.62 -24.34 18.24
CA ALA A 27 15.63 -22.90 18.04
C ALA A 27 14.27 -22.34 18.50
N GLN A 28 14.30 -21.29 19.31
CA GLN A 28 13.08 -20.64 19.77
C GLN A 28 12.37 -20.01 18.56
N PRO A 29 11.06 -20.23 18.35
CA PRO A 29 10.32 -19.59 17.27
C PRO A 29 10.04 -18.13 17.64
N TYR A 30 11.07 -17.30 17.61
CA TYR A 30 10.90 -15.87 17.76
C TYR A 30 10.32 -15.31 16.46
N THR A 31 9.04 -14.94 16.48
CA THR A 31 8.44 -14.12 15.43
C THR A 31 8.53 -12.67 15.87
N ILE A 32 9.03 -11.81 14.99
CA ILE A 32 8.84 -10.37 15.11
C ILE A 32 7.62 -10.07 14.24
N ASP A 33 6.46 -9.99 14.88
CA ASP A 33 5.23 -9.67 14.18
C ASP A 33 5.27 -8.20 13.77
N TRP A 34 5.21 -7.97 12.46
CA TRP A 34 5.01 -6.65 11.89
C TRP A 34 3.60 -6.17 12.23
N TYR A 35 3.45 -4.90 12.61
CA TYR A 35 2.17 -4.20 12.65
C TYR A 35 2.25 -2.92 11.81
N LYS A 36 1.17 -2.63 11.06
CA LYS A 36 0.97 -1.36 10.34
C LYS A 36 -0.01 -0.51 11.13
N VAL A 37 0.30 0.76 11.36
CA VAL A 37 -0.73 1.75 11.70
C VAL A 37 -1.44 2.12 10.40
N ALA A 38 -2.58 1.48 10.15
CA ALA A 38 -3.30 1.59 8.87
C ALA A 38 -4.28 2.77 8.79
N GLY A 39 -4.41 3.52 9.88
CA GLY A 39 -5.27 4.70 9.97
C GLY A 39 -4.70 5.68 10.98
N GLY A 40 -4.58 6.93 10.57
CA GLY A 40 -4.10 8.03 11.39
C GLY A 40 -4.38 9.36 10.71
N GLY A 41 -4.66 10.38 11.50
CA GLY A 41 -4.98 11.72 11.04
C GLY A 41 -5.58 12.56 12.16
N GLY A 42 -5.58 13.86 11.98
CA GLY A 42 -6.02 14.80 13.00
C GLY A 42 -6.13 16.21 12.45
N THR A 43 -6.86 17.05 13.18
CA THR A 43 -6.97 18.48 12.90
C THR A 43 -6.30 19.24 14.03
N SER A 44 -5.27 20.00 13.69
CA SER A 44 -4.64 20.96 14.60
C SER A 44 -5.25 22.33 14.37
N THR A 45 -5.84 22.91 15.40
CA THR A 45 -6.48 24.23 15.33
C THR A 45 -5.70 25.26 16.14
N SER A 46 -5.53 26.46 15.58
CA SER A 46 -5.08 27.65 16.32
C SER A 46 -5.88 28.86 15.86
N ALA A 47 -6.68 29.44 16.77
CA ALA A 47 -7.61 30.53 16.48
C ALA A 47 -8.51 30.22 15.26
N VAL A 48 -8.42 31.04 14.20
CA VAL A 48 -9.20 30.89 12.95
C VAL A 48 -8.59 29.90 11.95
N PHE A 49 -7.43 29.30 12.26
CA PHE A 49 -6.76 28.37 11.36
C PHE A 49 -6.95 26.93 11.82
N ALA A 50 -7.26 26.06 10.87
CA ALA A 50 -7.31 24.62 11.05
C ALA A 50 -6.43 23.94 10.01
N VAL A 51 -5.59 23.01 10.46
CA VAL A 51 -4.76 22.17 9.61
C VAL A 51 -5.18 20.72 9.84
N SER A 52 -5.80 20.11 8.84
CA SER A 52 -6.18 18.70 8.87
C SER A 52 -5.20 17.89 8.04
N GLY A 53 -4.72 16.77 8.59
CA GLY A 53 -3.82 15.86 7.89
C GLY A 53 -4.12 14.41 8.22
N THR A 54 -3.65 13.51 7.37
CA THR A 54 -3.79 12.05 7.54
C THR A 54 -2.44 11.38 7.28
N ILE A 55 -2.13 10.30 8.00
CA ILE A 55 -0.94 9.50 7.77
C ILE A 55 -1.19 8.59 6.57
N GLY A 56 -0.47 8.80 5.47
CA GLY A 56 -0.52 7.92 4.30
C GLY A 56 0.16 6.58 4.59
N GLN A 57 -0.50 5.48 4.23
CA GLN A 57 0.20 4.18 4.18
C GLN A 57 1.08 4.15 2.92
N HIS A 58 2.31 3.64 3.02
CA HIS A 58 3.17 3.38 1.84
C HIS A 58 2.53 2.39 0.84
N ASP A 59 1.67 1.52 1.36
CA ASP A 59 0.85 0.56 0.59
C ASP A 59 -0.41 1.22 -0.03
N ALA A 60 -0.68 2.49 0.29
CA ALA A 60 -1.61 3.31 -0.47
C ALA A 60 -0.94 3.63 -1.81
N GLY A 61 -1.11 2.74 -2.77
CA GLY A 61 -0.51 2.79 -4.09
C GLY A 61 -1.36 2.03 -5.12
N GLY A 62 -0.78 1.75 -6.29
CA GLY A 62 -1.47 1.04 -7.36
C GLY A 62 -2.03 -0.33 -6.94
N PRO A 63 -3.01 -0.86 -7.67
CA PRO A 63 -3.71 -2.09 -7.29
C PRO A 63 -2.77 -3.30 -7.13
N MET A 64 -2.89 -3.99 -5.99
CA MET A 64 -2.32 -5.32 -5.80
C MET A 64 -3.13 -6.30 -6.65
N LYS A 65 -2.52 -6.90 -7.68
CA LYS A 65 -3.19 -7.80 -8.62
C LYS A 65 -2.86 -9.27 -8.33
N GLY A 66 -3.88 -10.11 -8.38
CA GLY A 66 -3.77 -11.57 -8.30
C GLY A 66 -4.82 -12.23 -9.20
N GLY A 67 -4.40 -12.75 -10.35
CA GLY A 67 -5.33 -13.27 -11.36
C GLY A 67 -6.28 -12.18 -11.89
N THR A 68 -7.58 -12.46 -11.87
CA THR A 68 -8.64 -11.49 -12.24
C THR A 68 -9.00 -10.52 -11.11
N PHE A 69 -8.40 -10.67 -9.93
CA PHE A 69 -8.72 -9.88 -8.75
C PHE A 69 -7.71 -8.77 -8.55
N SER A 70 -8.20 -7.64 -8.06
CA SER A 70 -7.44 -6.42 -7.82
C SER A 70 -7.87 -5.83 -6.49
N LEU A 71 -6.92 -5.59 -5.60
CA LEU A 71 -7.13 -4.97 -4.29
C LEU A 71 -6.29 -3.71 -4.21
N THR A 72 -6.94 -2.55 -4.07
CA THR A 72 -6.26 -1.29 -3.79
C THR A 72 -6.38 -1.00 -2.31
N GLY A 73 -5.25 -1.03 -1.60
CA GLY A 73 -5.18 -0.69 -0.17
C GLY A 73 -5.01 0.80 0.08
N GLY A 74 -5.25 1.22 1.32
CA GLY A 74 -4.94 2.56 1.80
C GLY A 74 -6.11 3.54 1.89
N PHE A 75 -5.94 4.55 2.76
CA PHE A 75 -6.93 5.59 3.02
C PHE A 75 -7.13 6.56 1.83
N TRP A 76 -6.12 6.69 0.96
CA TRP A 76 -6.13 7.53 -0.25
C TRP A 76 -6.21 6.72 -1.56
N ALA A 77 -6.80 5.52 -1.52
CA ALA A 77 -6.93 4.68 -2.70
C ALA A 77 -7.73 5.37 -3.81
N LEU A 78 -7.06 5.84 -4.87
CA LEU A 78 -7.70 6.25 -6.11
C LEU A 78 -7.95 5.01 -6.97
N TYR A 79 -9.16 4.44 -6.91
CA TYR A 79 -9.56 3.36 -7.80
C TYR A 79 -10.71 3.82 -8.70
N ALA A 80 -10.58 3.56 -10.00
CA ALA A 80 -11.68 3.65 -10.94
C ALA A 80 -12.24 2.23 -11.11
N LEU A 81 -13.45 1.98 -10.64
CA LEU A 81 -14.15 0.73 -10.93
C LEU A 81 -14.61 0.77 -12.39
N GLN A 82 -13.90 0.07 -13.27
CA GLN A 82 -14.27 0.02 -14.69
C GLN A 82 -15.53 -0.83 -14.84
N THR A 83 -16.65 -0.20 -15.16
CA THR A 83 -17.86 -0.91 -15.60
C THR A 83 -17.59 -1.59 -16.94
N PRO A 84 -18.08 -2.81 -17.20
CA PRO A 84 -17.93 -3.46 -18.50
C PRO A 84 -18.39 -2.53 -19.64
N GLY A 85 -17.52 -2.31 -20.63
CA GLY A 85 -17.79 -1.41 -21.76
C GLY A 85 -17.46 0.07 -21.53
N ALA A 86 -17.08 0.48 -20.31
CA ALA A 86 -16.62 1.86 -20.07
C ALA A 86 -15.20 2.12 -20.58
N PRO A 87 -14.92 3.37 -21.00
CA PRO A 87 -13.58 3.79 -21.36
C PRO A 87 -12.63 3.68 -20.17
N SER A 88 -11.41 3.18 -20.41
CA SER A 88 -10.39 3.13 -19.37
C SER A 88 -9.94 4.54 -18.99
N LEU A 89 -10.04 4.86 -17.70
CA LEU A 89 -9.58 6.11 -17.10
C LEU A 89 -8.15 5.96 -16.58
N THR A 90 -7.27 6.91 -16.90
CA THR A 90 -5.92 6.98 -16.35
C THR A 90 -5.77 8.26 -15.53
N ILE A 91 -5.20 8.14 -14.33
CA ILE A 91 -4.92 9.26 -13.42
C ILE A 91 -3.44 9.22 -13.06
N TYR A 92 -2.74 10.33 -13.25
CA TYR A 92 -1.34 10.46 -12.85
C TYR A 92 -0.99 11.89 -12.45
N LEU A 93 0.03 12.03 -11.61
CA LEU A 93 0.61 13.31 -11.22
C LEU A 93 1.66 13.74 -12.25
N THR A 94 1.68 15.02 -12.57
CA THR A 94 2.77 15.64 -13.35
C THR A 94 3.90 16.10 -12.44
N SER A 95 5.07 16.35 -13.01
CA SER A 95 6.21 16.96 -12.30
C SER A 95 5.94 18.37 -11.77
N THR A 96 4.86 19.00 -12.24
CA THR A 96 4.42 20.36 -11.88
C THR A 96 3.31 20.36 -10.82
N ASN A 97 3.13 19.27 -10.07
CA ASN A 97 2.11 19.13 -9.03
C ASN A 97 0.68 19.31 -9.54
N THR A 98 0.40 18.86 -10.77
CA THR A 98 -0.97 18.83 -11.32
C THR A 98 -1.41 17.40 -11.53
N VAL A 99 -2.71 17.14 -11.34
CA VAL A 99 -3.30 15.84 -11.65
C VAL A 99 -3.82 15.87 -13.08
N VAL A 100 -3.43 14.87 -13.87
CA VAL A 100 -4.01 14.61 -15.19
C VAL A 100 -4.97 13.45 -15.09
N VAL A 101 -6.16 13.66 -15.63
CA VAL A 101 -7.20 12.64 -15.82
C VAL A 101 -7.41 12.46 -17.33
N SER A 102 -7.20 11.26 -17.87
CA SER A 102 -7.30 10.97 -19.30
C SER A 102 -8.15 9.73 -19.60
N TRP A 103 -8.85 9.76 -20.75
CA TRP A 103 -9.70 8.68 -21.23
C TRP A 103 -9.78 8.71 -22.77
N PRO A 104 -10.14 7.59 -23.43
CA PRO A 104 -10.44 7.54 -24.86
C PRO A 104 -11.55 8.51 -25.28
N SER A 105 -11.33 9.29 -26.34
CA SER A 105 -12.37 10.15 -26.93
C SER A 105 -12.42 9.94 -28.45
N PRO A 106 -13.62 9.70 -29.05
CA PRO A 106 -14.93 9.61 -28.41
C PRO A 106 -15.12 8.32 -27.59
N SER A 107 -15.98 8.36 -26.57
CA SER A 107 -16.41 7.21 -25.78
C SER A 107 -17.91 6.95 -25.98
N PRO A 108 -18.32 6.04 -26.88
CA PRO A 108 -19.73 5.77 -27.15
C PRO A 108 -20.49 5.38 -25.88
N GLY A 109 -21.58 6.09 -25.58
CA GLY A 109 -22.42 5.82 -24.39
C GLY A 109 -21.89 6.39 -23.07
N PHE A 110 -20.76 7.10 -23.07
CA PHE A 110 -20.17 7.71 -21.87
C PHE A 110 -19.89 9.19 -22.09
N VAL A 111 -20.20 10.02 -21.08
CA VAL A 111 -19.91 11.46 -21.06
C VAL A 111 -19.09 11.74 -19.81
N LEU A 112 -17.97 12.46 -19.93
CA LEU A 112 -17.27 12.93 -18.75
C LEU A 112 -18.04 14.11 -18.14
N GLN A 113 -18.22 14.05 -16.83
CA GLN A 113 -18.66 15.17 -16.02
C GLN A 113 -17.64 15.46 -14.92
N GLN A 114 -17.53 16.72 -14.53
CA GLN A 114 -16.70 17.20 -13.44
C GLN A 114 -17.53 18.02 -12.46
N ASN A 115 -17.09 18.05 -11.20
CA ASN A 115 -17.58 18.94 -10.17
C ASN A 115 -16.39 19.46 -9.38
N THR A 116 -16.28 20.78 -9.26
CA THR A 116 -15.19 21.45 -8.53
C THR A 116 -15.47 21.58 -7.03
N ASP A 117 -16.70 21.27 -6.60
CA ASP A 117 -17.13 21.35 -5.21
C ASP A 117 -17.78 20.03 -4.76
N LEU A 118 -17.07 19.31 -3.89
CA LEU A 118 -17.50 18.02 -3.34
C LEU A 118 -18.73 18.11 -2.43
N SER A 119 -19.15 19.31 -2.02
CA SER A 119 -20.37 19.54 -1.22
C SER A 119 -21.64 19.69 -2.06
N THR A 120 -21.49 19.81 -3.38
CA THR A 120 -22.61 20.06 -4.31
C THR A 120 -22.85 18.84 -5.20
N THR A 121 -24.05 18.77 -5.80
CA THR A 121 -24.42 17.74 -6.79
C THR A 121 -24.38 18.25 -8.23
N ASN A 122 -23.69 19.37 -8.47
CA ASN A 122 -23.72 20.09 -9.75
C ASN A 122 -22.66 19.57 -10.73
N TRP A 123 -22.89 18.37 -11.26
CA TRP A 123 -22.03 17.74 -12.26
C TRP A 123 -22.24 18.35 -13.65
N ALA A 124 -21.17 18.86 -14.27
CA ALA A 124 -21.22 19.50 -15.59
C ALA A 124 -20.11 18.96 -16.51
N PRO A 125 -20.27 19.00 -17.85
CA PRO A 125 -19.20 18.67 -18.78
C PRO A 125 -17.97 19.58 -18.59
N PRO A 126 -16.74 19.09 -18.85
CA PRO A 126 -15.55 19.92 -18.82
C PRO A 126 -15.62 21.06 -19.85
N LEU A 127 -15.23 22.28 -19.44
CA LEU A 127 -15.32 23.50 -20.25
C LEU A 127 -14.30 23.60 -21.40
N LYS A 128 -13.34 22.66 -21.50
CA LYS A 128 -12.27 22.70 -22.50
C LYS A 128 -12.24 21.42 -23.35
N PRO A 129 -12.15 21.51 -24.70
CA PRO A 129 -11.96 20.33 -25.54
C PRO A 129 -10.65 19.62 -25.18
N LEU A 130 -10.75 18.30 -25.07
CA LEU A 130 -9.73 17.43 -24.49
C LEU A 130 -8.69 17.05 -25.53
N THR A 131 -7.75 17.96 -25.71
CA THR A 131 -6.48 17.64 -26.34
C THR A 131 -5.43 17.60 -25.24
N THR A 132 -4.96 16.40 -24.92
CA THR A 132 -3.72 16.07 -24.18
C THR A 132 -3.27 17.04 -23.09
N THR A 133 -3.39 16.61 -21.84
CA THR A 133 -2.91 17.30 -20.62
C THR A 133 -3.85 18.40 -20.14
N ALA A 134 -4.94 18.00 -19.48
CA ALA A 134 -5.64 18.89 -18.56
C ALA A 134 -4.85 18.93 -17.25
N SER A 135 -4.03 19.97 -17.08
CA SER A 135 -3.41 20.28 -15.80
C SER A 135 -4.44 20.99 -14.91
N PHE A 136 -4.97 20.31 -13.89
CA PHE A 136 -5.67 21.00 -12.82
C PHE A 136 -4.63 21.51 -11.82
N GLY A 137 -4.37 22.81 -11.85
CA GLY A 137 -3.60 23.49 -10.80
C GLY A 137 -4.56 23.99 -9.73
N SER A 138 -4.51 23.42 -8.53
CA SER A 138 -5.03 24.08 -7.34
C SER A 138 -3.90 24.93 -6.77
N SER A 139 -4.01 26.25 -6.90
CA SER A 139 -3.17 27.19 -6.17
C SER A 139 -3.52 27.11 -4.67
N LEU A 140 -2.56 26.63 -3.88
CA LEU A 140 -2.37 27.01 -2.48
C LEU A 140 -1.06 27.79 -2.40
#